data_AF-A0A1S2WA23-F1
#
_entry.id   AF-A0A1S2WA23-F1
#
_cell.length_a   1.000
_cell.length_b   1.000
_cell.length_c   1.000
_cell.angle_alpha   90.00
_cell.angle_beta   90.00
_cell.angle_gamma   90.00
#
_symmetry.space_group_name_H-M   'P 1'
#
loop_
_entity.id
_entity.type
_entity.pdbx_description
1 polymer ?
#
loop_
_entity_poly.entity_id
_entity_poly.type
_entity_poly.pdbx_seq_one_letter_code
_entity_poly.pdbx_strand_id
1 'polypeptide(L)' 'MEKYFVSYSYTTPHSFGFGHTETTTDRKITDIDAIRHIAGEIEKSFGYPKGSTVIINFKRFDEE' A
#
# COMPACT_ATOMS: atom_id res chain seq x y z
N MET A 1 3.47 -11.44 13.16
CA MET A 1 3.67 -10.20 12.39
C MET A 1 3.37 -10.56 10.95
N GLU A 2 2.35 -9.98 10.34
CA GLU A 2 1.81 -10.43 9.06
C GLU A 2 2.51 -9.67 7.92
N LYS A 3 3.16 -10.39 7.00
CA LYS A 3 3.83 -9.78 5.85
C LYS A 3 2.90 -9.78 4.64
N TYR A 4 2.88 -8.69 3.88
CA TYR A 4 2.06 -8.53 2.69
C TYR A 4 2.87 -8.03 1.50
N PHE A 5 2.60 -8.59 0.33
CA PHE A 5 2.83 -7.95 -0.95
C PHE A 5 1.67 -7.01 -1.25
N VAL A 6 1.97 -5.78 -1.68
CA VAL A 6 0.98 -4.75 -1.97
C VAL A 6 1.28 -4.17 -3.35
N SER A 7 0.30 -4.18 -4.25
CA SER A 7 0.35 -3.42 -5.50
C SER A 7 -0.57 -2.22 -5.44
N TYR A 8 -0.12 -1.11 -6.01
CA TYR A 8 -0.81 0.17 -5.94
C TYR A 8 -0.69 0.94 -7.26
N SER A 9 -1.61 1.87 -7.45
CA SER A 9 -1.46 2.97 -8.41
C SER A 9 -1.20 4.26 -7.66
N TYR A 10 -0.54 5.20 -8.32
CA TYR A 10 -0.34 6.55 -7.82
C TYR A 10 -0.59 7.57 -8.91
N THR A 11 -0.95 8.78 -8.51
CA THR A 11 -1.02 9.94 -9.38
C THR A 11 -0.18 11.08 -8.82
N THR A 12 0.54 11.77 -9.69
CA THR A 12 1.22 13.02 -9.35
C THR A 12 0.64 14.13 -10.24
N PRO A 13 0.95 15.41 -10.00
CA PRO A 13 0.47 16.48 -10.87
C PRO A 13 0.88 16.33 -12.35
N HIS A 14 1.91 15.52 -12.64
CA HIS A 14 2.47 15.38 -13.99
C HIS A 14 2.47 13.93 -14.51
N SER A 15 2.03 12.96 -13.71
CA SER A 15 2.11 11.55 -14.09
C SER A 15 1.08 10.68 -13.39
N PHE A 16 0.89 9.49 -13.94
CA PHE A 16 0.25 8.40 -13.23
C PHE A 16 1.12 7.15 -13.43
N GLY A 17 1.06 6.22 -12.48
CA GLY A 17 1.81 5.00 -12.59
C GLY A 17 1.32 3.91 -11.64
N PHE A 18 2.04 2.80 -11.70
CA PHE A 18 1.82 1.63 -10.86
C PHE A 18 3.11 1.26 -10.16
N GLY A 19 2.97 0.66 -8.99
CA GLY A 19 4.09 0.18 -8.20
C GLY A 19 3.69 -1.02 -7.35
N HIS A 20 4.69 -1.61 -6.71
CA HIS A 20 4.48 -2.60 -5.68
C HIS A 20 5.47 -2.37 -4.53
N THR A 21 5.09 -2.84 -3.34
CA THR A 21 5.96 -2.86 -2.16
C THR A 21 5.62 -4.05 -1.29
N GLU A 22 6.50 -4.35 -0.36
CA GLU A 22 6.21 -5.23 0.77
C GLU A 22 5.93 -4.37 1.99
N THR A 23 4.98 -4.77 2.81
CA THR A 23 4.70 -4.14 4.10
C THR A 23 4.48 -5.21 5.16
N THR A 24 4.68 -4.82 6.41
CA THR A 24 4.49 -5.69 7.56
C THR A 24 3.55 -5.04 8.54
N THR A 25 2.54 -5.77 9.00
CA THR A 25 1.50 -5.26 9.90
C THR A 25 1.37 -6.17 11.12
N ASP A 26 1.06 -5.60 12.27
CA ASP A 26 0.88 -6.39 13.51
C ASP A 26 -0.43 -7.20 13.51
N ARG A 27 -1.39 -6.81 12.66
CA ARG A 27 -2.69 -7.44 12.51
C ARG A 27 -3.00 -7.76 11.05
N LYS A 28 -3.85 -8.75 10.83
CA LYS A 28 -4.35 -9.09 9.50
C LYS A 28 -5.10 -7.90 8.88
N ILE A 29 -4.93 -7.67 7.58
CA ILE A 29 -5.71 -6.66 6.85
C ILE A 29 -7.13 -7.21 6.66
N THR A 30 -8.08 -6.68 7.42
CA THR A 30 -9.50 -7.08 7.36
C THR A 30 -10.45 -5.90 7.12
N ASP A 31 -9.93 -4.66 7.15
CA ASP A 31 -10.72 -3.43 7.09
C ASP A 31 -10.08 -2.40 6.14
N ILE A 32 -10.89 -1.44 5.72
CA ILE A 32 -10.48 -0.36 4.81
C ILE A 32 -9.50 0.62 5.46
N ASP A 33 -9.50 0.74 6.79
CA ASP A 33 -8.64 1.68 7.50
C ASP A 33 -7.19 1.19 7.51
N ALA A 34 -6.96 -0.12 7.58
CA ALA A 34 -5.65 -0.74 7.36
C ALA A 34 -5.15 -0.45 5.94
N ILE A 35 -6.01 -0.54 4.93
CA ILE A 35 -5.64 -0.24 3.53
C ILE A 35 -5.27 1.25 3.37
N ARG A 36 -6.05 2.16 3.98
CA ARG A 36 -5.76 3.60 3.96
C ARG A 36 -4.45 3.94 4.66
N HIS A 37 -4.16 3.27 5.77
CA HIS A 37 -2.89 3.44 6.47
C HIS A 37 -1.71 3.03 5.59
N ILE A 38 -1.79 1.87 4.93
CA ILE A 38 -0.76 1.40 3.99
C ILE A 38 -0.56 2.38 2.83
N ALA A 39 -1.65 2.89 2.24
CA ALA A 39 -1.56 3.91 1.19
C ALA A 39 -0.82 5.17 1.67
N GLY A 40 -1.14 5.66 2.87
CA GLY A 40 -0.47 6.83 3.46
C GLY A 40 1.02 6.59 3.71
N GLU A 41 1.42 5.40 4.15
CA GLU A 41 2.84 5.05 4.33
C GLU A 41 3.58 4.96 2.99
N ILE A 42 2.93 4.47 1.92
CA ILE A 42 3.49 4.49 0.56
C ILE A 42 3.68 5.93 0.10
N GLU A 43 2.68 6.79 0.27
CA GLU A 43 2.76 8.21 -0.10
C GLU A 43 3.94 8.89 0.59
N LYS A 44 4.09 8.67 1.90
CA LYS A 44 5.21 9.22 2.68
C LYS A 44 6.56 8.66 2.24
N SER A 45 6.66 7.36 1.98
CA SER A 45 7.91 6.69 1.63
C SER A 45 8.44 7.10 0.25
N PHE A 46 7.54 7.29 -0.72
CA PHE A 46 7.89 7.63 -2.10
C PHE A 46 7.71 9.12 -2.43
N GLY A 47 7.26 9.93 -1.47
CA GLY A 47 7.04 11.37 -1.66
C GLY A 47 5.86 11.68 -2.58
N TYR A 48 4.85 10.81 -2.65
CA TYR A 48 3.63 11.07 -3.41
C TYR A 48 2.70 12.04 -2.67
N PRO A 49 1.88 12.83 -3.39
CA PRO A 49 0.89 13.68 -2.76
C PRO A 49 -0.07 12.88 -1.87
N LYS A 50 -0.54 13.50 -0.79
CA LYS A 50 -1.49 12.84 0.12
C LYS A 50 -2.81 12.50 -0.61
N GLY A 51 -3.29 11.27 -0.45
CA GLY A 51 -4.50 10.77 -1.11
C GLY A 51 -4.34 10.46 -2.59
N SER A 52 -3.09 10.37 -3.09
CA SER A 52 -2.81 10.03 -4.48
C SER A 52 -2.58 8.55 -4.73
N THR A 53 -2.42 7.75 -3.67
CA THR A 53 -2.16 6.31 -3.77
C THR A 53 -3.45 5.52 -3.57
N VAL A 54 -3.70 4.58 -4.49
CA VAL A 54 -4.81 3.63 -4.40
C VAL A 54 -4.24 2.22 -4.40
N ILE A 55 -4.53 1.45 -3.35
CA ILE A 55 -4.17 0.04 -3.26
C ILE A 55 -5.05 -0.75 -4.22
N ILE A 56 -4.42 -1.50 -5.13
CA ILE A 56 -5.10 -2.32 -6.14
C ILE A 56 -5.29 -3.74 -5.61
N ASN A 57 -4.23 -4.30 -5.03
CA ASN A 57 -4.26 -5.65 -4.48
C ASN A 57 -3.30 -5.76 -3.30
N PHE A 58 -3.60 -6.69 -2.39
CA PHE A 58 -2.69 -7.11 -1.35
C PHE A 58 -2.77 -8.63 -1.17
N LYS A 59 -1.61 -9.27 -1.02
CA LYS A 59 -1.51 -10.71 -0.79
C LYS A 59 -0.65 -10.93 0.45
N ARG A 60 -1.18 -11.66 1.43
CA ARG A 60 -0.39 -12.11 2.56
C ARG A 60 0.66 -13.13 2.07
N PHE A 61 1.89 -13.01 2.54
CA PHE A 61 2.85 -14.11 2.41
C PHE A 61 2.39 -15.21 3.37
N ASP A 62 1.95 -16.35 2.83
CA ASP A 62 1.61 -17.50 3.68
C ASP A 62 2.87 -17.93 4.43
N GLU A 63 2.75 -18.13 5.75
CA GLU A 63 3.72 -18.94 6.49
C GLU A 63 3.50 -20.38 5.99
N GLU A 64 4.51 -20.97 5.34
CA GLU A 64 4.51 -22.40 4.97
C GLU A 64 4.25 -23.30 6.19
#